data_AF-A0A945F155-F1
#
_entry.id   AF-A0A945F155-F1
#
_cell.length_a   1.000
_cell.length_b   1.000
_cell.length_c   1.000
_cell.angle_alpha   90.00
_cell.angle_beta   90.00
_cell.angle_gamma   90.00
#
_symmetry.space_group_name_H-M   'P 1'
#
loop_
_entity.id
_entity.type
_entity.pdbx_description
1 polymer ?
#
loop_
_entity_poly.entity_id
_entity_poly.type
_entity_poly.pdbx_seq_one_letter_code
_entity_poly.pdbx_strand_id
1 'polypeptide(L)'
;LKGSALKVAQMLSMEKNLLPSAYVDKFSLAQFSVPPLSGPLVRKTFKEYLGNYPEDIFETFTAESVNAASIGQVHKATKKGKKLAVKIQYPGVANSISSDLTLVKPVATRLFNLKGKDSEKYFKEVEGKLLEETDYTLELEQSKEITEACSMIPNLKFPNYYPEFSCDKILTMDWMEGIHLSEYTAQKNDPEQMKLVGQTLWDFYMYQMHVLKRVHADPHPGNFLVDASGALVAIDFGCIKEVPEDFYVPYFELAQKEAMEDRDFFIDKITALEILKPDDSEEDSAYITDLFHELLGVLTFPFHNKTFDFSDESFWSKVAQMSERLSQDEQIRKLNGNRGSRHFLYINRTFFGLYNLLHDLKADIVVNNYKKFV
;
A
#
# COMPACT_ATOMS: atom_id res chain seq x y z
N LEU A 1 -10.17 13.38 14.64
CA LEU A 1 -9.90 13.07 13.22
C LEU A 1 -8.64 13.81 12.73
N LYS A 2 -7.46 13.40 13.19
CA LYS A 2 -6.17 13.78 12.57
C LYS A 2 -5.40 12.48 12.32
N GLY A 3 -4.83 12.32 11.13
CA GLY A 3 -3.97 11.19 10.75
C GLY A 3 -4.65 9.83 10.52
N SER A 4 -5.35 9.27 11.51
CA SER A 4 -6.09 7.99 11.38
C SER A 4 -7.19 8.06 10.30
N ALA A 5 -8.02 9.10 10.35
CA ALA A 5 -9.07 9.36 9.35
C ALA A 5 -8.48 9.64 7.96
N LEU A 6 -7.25 10.19 7.92
CA LEU A 6 -6.53 10.41 6.68
C LEU A 6 -6.07 9.10 6.07
N LYS A 7 -5.49 8.21 6.87
CA LYS A 7 -5.07 6.90 6.39
C LYS A 7 -6.27 6.05 5.99
N VAL A 8 -7.39 6.11 6.71
CA VAL A 8 -8.65 5.49 6.28
C VAL A 8 -9.15 6.10 4.96
N ALA A 9 -9.05 7.42 4.78
CA ALA A 9 -9.37 8.06 3.50
C ALA A 9 -8.39 7.64 2.38
N GLN A 10 -7.10 7.46 2.65
CA GLN A 10 -6.10 6.93 1.71
C GLN A 10 -6.37 5.47 1.33
N MET A 11 -6.76 4.66 2.32
CA MET A 11 -7.17 3.28 2.12
C MET A 11 -8.41 3.22 1.21
N LEU A 12 -9.41 4.05 1.48
CA LEU A 12 -10.63 4.15 0.68
C LEU A 12 -10.38 4.79 -0.70
N SER A 13 -9.51 5.80 -0.83
CA SER A 13 -9.26 6.50 -2.10
C SER A 13 -8.51 5.67 -3.13
N MET A 14 -7.78 4.65 -2.71
CA MET A 14 -7.13 3.70 -3.62
C MET A 14 -8.10 2.69 -4.24
N GLU A 15 -9.30 2.55 -3.68
CA GLU A 15 -10.40 1.80 -4.31
C GLU A 15 -11.17 2.69 -5.29
N LYS A 16 -10.45 3.24 -6.28
CA LYS A 16 -10.99 4.16 -7.31
C LYS A 16 -12.19 3.58 -8.09
N ASN A 17 -12.31 2.26 -8.07
CA ASN A 17 -13.25 1.46 -8.85
C ASN A 17 -14.51 1.04 -8.05
N LEU A 18 -14.49 1.13 -6.72
CA LEU A 18 -15.65 0.82 -5.86
C LEU A 18 -16.33 2.09 -5.31
N LEU A 19 -15.61 3.20 -5.27
CA LEU A 19 -16.14 4.50 -4.83
C LEU A 19 -16.35 5.42 -6.04
N PRO A 20 -17.47 6.16 -6.11
CA PRO A 20 -17.65 7.16 -7.15
C PRO A 20 -16.48 8.15 -7.17
N SER A 21 -16.03 8.57 -8.35
CA SER A 21 -14.88 9.46 -8.55
C SER A 21 -14.90 10.71 -7.66
N ALA A 22 -16.09 11.26 -7.41
CA ALA A 22 -16.30 12.40 -6.51
C ALA A 22 -15.83 12.15 -5.06
N TYR A 23 -15.88 10.90 -4.56
CA TYR A 23 -15.36 10.51 -3.24
C TYR A 23 -13.85 10.32 -3.28
N VAL A 24 -13.33 9.70 -4.34
CA VAL A 24 -11.88 9.51 -4.57
C VAL A 24 -11.15 10.85 -4.59
N ASP A 25 -11.68 11.84 -5.32
CA ASP A 25 -11.09 13.17 -5.42
C ASP A 25 -11.13 13.89 -4.06
N LYS A 26 -12.23 13.75 -3.30
CA LYS A 26 -12.36 14.34 -1.96
C LYS A 26 -11.49 13.66 -0.92
N PHE A 27 -11.30 12.36 -0.99
CA PHE A 27 -10.39 11.63 -0.10
C PHE A 27 -8.91 11.85 -0.46
N SER A 28 -8.60 12.04 -1.75
CA SER A 28 -7.28 12.48 -2.20
C SER A 28 -6.95 13.89 -1.71
N LEU A 29 -7.93 14.80 -1.65
CA LEU A 29 -7.76 16.13 -1.04
C LEU A 29 -7.56 16.09 0.48
N ALA A 30 -8.14 15.10 1.16
CA ALA A 30 -7.94 14.92 2.60
C ALA A 30 -6.45 14.70 2.92
N GLN A 31 -5.69 14.02 2.04
CA GLN A 31 -4.23 13.74 2.14
C GLN A 31 -3.39 14.96 2.52
N PHE A 32 -3.83 16.15 2.10
CA PHE A 32 -3.06 17.38 2.22
C PHE A 32 -3.56 18.34 3.32
N SER A 33 -4.52 17.91 4.16
CA SER A 33 -5.28 18.83 5.02
C SER A 33 -4.96 18.77 6.53
N VAL A 34 -3.89 18.09 6.95
CA VAL A 34 -3.52 18.04 8.38
C VAL A 34 -2.58 19.22 8.72
N PRO A 35 -2.98 20.17 9.59
CA PRO A 35 -2.14 21.30 9.94
C PRO A 35 -0.88 20.81 10.70
N PRO A 36 0.30 21.37 10.40
CA PRO A 36 1.55 20.94 11.01
C PRO A 36 1.57 21.24 12.52
N LEU A 37 2.31 20.41 13.26
CA LEU A 37 2.67 20.66 14.65
C LEU A 37 3.46 21.96 14.74
N SER A 38 3.18 22.72 15.79
CA SER A 38 3.96 23.90 16.12
C SER A 38 5.36 23.50 16.58
N GLY A 39 6.36 24.35 16.34
CA GLY A 39 7.74 24.14 16.81
C GLY A 39 7.84 23.79 18.30
N PRO A 40 7.10 24.43 19.22
CA PRO A 40 7.08 24.04 20.63
C PRO A 40 6.62 22.59 20.87
N LEU A 41 5.65 22.11 20.11
CA LEU A 41 5.14 20.74 20.24
C LEU A 41 6.16 19.72 19.71
N VAL A 42 6.83 20.05 18.60
CA VAL A 42 7.96 19.27 18.08
C VAL A 42 9.06 19.16 19.14
N ARG A 43 9.49 20.28 19.72
CA ARG A 43 10.52 20.31 20.78
C ARG A 43 10.10 19.50 22.00
N LYS A 44 8.83 19.58 22.39
CA LYS A 44 8.29 18.80 23.50
C LYS A 44 8.39 17.29 23.20
N THR A 45 7.98 16.84 22.02
CA THR A 45 8.08 15.44 21.61
C THR A 45 9.53 14.94 21.68
N PHE A 46 10.49 15.70 21.15
CA PHE A 46 11.91 15.36 21.27
C PHE A 46 12.37 15.24 22.73
N LYS A 47 12.01 16.22 23.57
CA LYS A 47 12.41 16.23 24.97
C LYS A 47 11.83 15.05 25.75
N GLU A 48 10.59 14.68 25.45
CA GLU A 48 9.86 13.58 26.10
C GLU A 48 10.42 12.20 25.71
N TYR A 49 10.68 11.97 24.42
CA TYR A 49 11.03 10.64 23.91
C TYR A 49 12.52 10.39 23.72
N LEU A 50 13.33 11.42 23.47
CA LEU A 50 14.79 11.33 23.28
C LEU A 50 15.60 12.04 24.37
N GLY A 51 14.94 12.67 25.36
CA GLY A 51 15.57 13.34 26.49
C GLY A 51 16.29 14.66 26.15
N ASN A 52 16.41 15.02 24.88
CA ASN A 52 17.16 16.17 24.37
C ASN A 52 16.28 16.99 23.43
N TYR A 53 16.63 18.25 23.18
CA TYR A 53 15.96 19.04 22.14
C TYR A 53 16.58 18.74 20.77
N PRO A 54 15.84 18.96 19.66
CA PRO A 54 16.38 18.66 18.32
C PRO A 54 17.66 19.44 18.02
N GLU A 55 17.80 20.67 18.52
CA GLU A 55 19.03 21.48 18.40
C GLU A 55 20.24 20.94 19.17
N ASP A 56 20.03 20.06 20.17
CA ASP A 56 21.12 19.39 20.89
C ASP A 56 21.58 18.12 20.14
N ILE A 57 20.66 17.51 19.38
CA ILE A 57 20.88 16.26 18.65
C ILE A 57 21.46 16.54 17.26
N PHE A 58 20.94 17.52 16.54
CA PHE A 58 21.30 17.81 15.13
C PHE A 58 22.11 19.10 15.00
N GLU A 59 22.99 19.16 14.00
CA GLU A 59 23.75 20.39 13.68
C GLU A 59 22.83 21.49 13.17
N THR A 60 21.83 21.10 12.36
CA THR A 60 20.72 21.96 11.97
C THR A 60 19.42 21.18 12.03
N PHE A 61 18.33 21.85 12.38
CA PHE A 61 16.97 21.29 12.37
C PHE A 61 15.98 22.36 11.92
N THR A 62 15.27 22.12 10.83
CA THR A 62 14.27 23.05 10.30
C THR A 62 12.97 22.92 11.08
N ALA A 63 12.55 23.99 11.76
CA ALA A 63 11.34 23.99 12.58
C ALA A 63 10.04 23.85 11.76
N GLU A 64 10.05 24.30 10.50
CA GLU A 64 8.95 24.08 9.56
C GLU A 64 9.02 22.67 8.98
N SER A 65 7.90 21.95 9.00
CA SER A 65 7.80 20.65 8.36
C SER A 65 7.79 20.80 6.84
N VAL A 66 8.52 19.95 6.14
CA VAL A 66 8.57 19.98 4.67
C VAL A 66 7.32 19.32 4.08
N ASN A 67 6.90 18.18 4.65
CA ASN A 67 5.75 17.40 4.20
C ASN A 67 4.91 16.92 5.39
N ALA A 68 3.59 16.82 5.17
CA ALA A 68 2.70 16.04 6.03
C ALA A 68 2.82 14.55 5.66
N ALA A 69 3.00 13.69 6.65
CA ALA A 69 2.91 12.25 6.52
C ALA A 69 1.52 11.77 7.00
N SER A 70 1.17 10.50 6.76
CA SER A 70 -0.16 9.96 7.11
C SER A 70 -0.54 10.22 8.57
N ILE A 71 0.36 9.97 9.52
CA ILE A 71 0.12 10.11 10.96
C ILE A 71 1.15 11.01 11.66
N GLY A 72 1.89 11.81 10.89
CA GLY A 72 2.97 12.64 11.40
C GLY A 72 3.44 13.70 10.41
N GLN A 73 4.64 14.23 10.61
CA GLN A 73 5.25 15.21 9.73
C GLN A 73 6.75 15.02 9.62
N VAL A 74 7.34 15.47 8.51
CA VAL A 74 8.76 15.29 8.23
C VAL A 74 9.49 16.63 8.32
N HIS A 75 10.59 16.66 9.07
CA HIS A 75 11.51 17.78 9.19
C HIS A 75 12.84 17.46 8.51
N LYS A 76 13.50 18.50 8.01
CA LYS A 76 14.86 18.40 7.50
C LYS A 76 15.86 18.69 8.62
N ALA A 77 16.89 17.88 8.72
CA ALA A 77 17.98 18.08 9.67
C ALA A 77 19.34 17.83 9.01
N THR A 78 20.43 18.24 9.68
CA THR A 78 21.79 17.88 9.30
C THR A 78 22.53 17.29 10.49
N LYS A 79 23.31 16.22 10.27
CA LYS A 79 24.18 15.62 11.28
C LYS A 79 25.44 15.07 10.62
N LYS A 80 26.61 15.42 11.14
CA LYS A 80 27.92 15.02 10.60
C LYS A 80 28.02 15.31 9.09
N GLY A 81 27.50 16.46 8.66
CA GLY A 81 27.45 16.85 7.25
C GLY A 81 26.44 16.12 6.36
N LYS A 82 25.68 15.15 6.87
CA LYS A 82 24.61 14.46 6.13
C LYS A 82 23.26 15.15 6.30
N LYS A 83 22.48 15.25 5.22
CA LYS A 83 21.08 15.68 5.26
C LYS A 83 20.20 14.51 5.70
N LEU A 84 19.29 14.78 6.64
CA LEU A 84 18.42 13.77 7.25
C LEU A 84 16.95 14.18 7.11
N ALA A 85 16.08 13.18 6.95
CA ALA A 85 14.65 13.28 7.12
C ALA A 85 14.27 12.78 8.51
N VAL A 86 13.57 13.62 9.29
CA VAL A 86 13.14 13.29 10.65
C VAL A 86 11.61 13.31 10.71
N LYS A 87 11.02 12.12 10.69
CA LYS A 87 9.58 11.88 10.74
C LYS A 87 9.13 11.86 12.20
N ILE A 88 8.17 12.71 12.54
CA ILE A 88 7.67 12.92 13.91
C ILE A 88 6.19 12.63 13.93
N GLN A 89 5.77 11.73 14.81
CA GLN A 89 4.37 11.37 14.95
C GLN A 89 3.53 12.49 15.56
N TYR A 90 2.28 12.63 15.11
CA TYR A 90 1.32 13.54 15.75
C TYR A 90 0.97 13.05 17.16
N PRO A 91 1.09 13.91 18.20
CA PRO A 91 0.76 13.52 19.56
C PRO A 91 -0.69 13.02 19.69
N GLY A 92 -0.85 11.87 20.33
CA GLY A 92 -2.16 11.27 20.61
C GLY A 92 -2.82 10.56 19.43
N VAL A 93 -2.16 10.41 18.27
CA VAL A 93 -2.75 9.71 17.12
C VAL A 93 -3.05 8.24 17.43
N ALA A 94 -2.14 7.53 18.11
CA ALA A 94 -2.36 6.15 18.54
C ALA A 94 -3.61 6.01 19.42
N ASN A 95 -3.81 6.96 20.34
CA ASN A 95 -4.93 6.96 21.28
C ASN A 95 -6.28 7.24 20.59
N SER A 96 -6.29 7.88 19.42
CA SER A 96 -7.53 8.23 18.72
C SER A 96 -7.98 7.19 17.71
N ILE A 97 -7.11 6.28 17.26
CA ILE A 97 -7.40 5.29 16.20
C ILE A 97 -8.69 4.51 16.48
N SER A 98 -8.83 3.89 17.66
CA SER A 98 -10.00 3.08 18.00
C SER A 98 -11.30 3.92 18.00
N SER A 99 -11.24 5.15 18.52
CA SER A 99 -12.40 6.05 18.53
C SER A 99 -12.75 6.55 17.12
N ASP A 100 -11.74 6.87 16.31
CA ASP A 100 -11.93 7.36 14.94
C ASP A 100 -12.53 6.24 14.06
N LEU A 101 -12.06 5.00 14.21
CA LEU A 101 -12.63 3.83 13.51
C LEU A 101 -14.06 3.52 13.95
N THR A 102 -14.38 3.70 15.24
CA THR A 102 -15.75 3.54 15.74
C THR A 102 -16.73 4.49 15.05
N LEU A 103 -16.28 5.71 14.72
CA LEU A 103 -17.09 6.69 13.99
C LEU A 103 -17.27 6.32 12.51
N VAL A 104 -16.28 5.69 11.88
CA VAL A 104 -16.33 5.29 10.47
C VAL A 104 -17.07 3.97 10.27
N LYS A 105 -17.05 3.08 11.27
CA LYS A 105 -17.64 1.73 11.20
C LYS A 105 -19.09 1.71 10.67
N PRO A 106 -20.03 2.57 11.12
CA PRO A 106 -21.39 2.58 10.59
C PRO A 106 -21.49 2.95 9.11
N VAL A 107 -20.66 3.89 8.66
CA VAL A 107 -20.62 4.35 7.25
C VAL A 107 -20.06 3.24 6.37
N ALA A 108 -18.93 2.66 6.74
CA ALA A 108 -18.30 1.56 6.02
C ALA A 108 -19.21 0.30 5.98
N THR A 109 -19.82 -0.07 7.11
CA THR A 109 -20.75 -1.22 7.19
C THR A 109 -21.92 -1.05 6.21
N ARG A 110 -22.47 0.16 6.11
CA ARG A 110 -23.58 0.46 5.20
C ARG A 110 -23.15 0.49 3.73
N LEU A 111 -21.97 1.04 3.46
CA LEU A 111 -21.44 1.17 2.10
C LEU A 111 -21.08 -0.20 1.49
N PHE A 112 -20.52 -1.10 2.31
CA PHE A 112 -20.03 -2.41 1.88
C PHE A 112 -20.95 -3.58 2.26
N ASN A 113 -22.17 -3.31 2.76
CA ASN A 113 -23.15 -4.32 3.19
C ASN A 113 -22.56 -5.41 4.10
N LEU A 114 -21.70 -5.03 5.05
CA LEU A 114 -21.01 -5.96 5.94
C LEU A 114 -22.00 -6.49 7.00
N LYS A 115 -22.37 -7.76 6.95
CA LYS A 115 -23.38 -8.35 7.86
C LYS A 115 -22.77 -9.28 8.89
N GLY A 116 -23.11 -9.09 10.16
CA GLY A 116 -22.78 -10.03 11.25
C GLY A 116 -21.36 -9.88 11.83
N LYS A 117 -20.95 -10.88 12.62
CA LYS A 117 -19.71 -10.87 13.43
C LYS A 117 -18.43 -10.81 12.60
N ASP A 118 -18.45 -11.34 11.37
CA ASP A 118 -17.28 -11.35 10.48
C ASP A 118 -16.82 -9.95 10.05
N SER A 119 -17.71 -8.95 10.05
CA SER A 119 -17.31 -7.56 9.75
C SER A 119 -16.23 -7.06 10.73
N GLU A 120 -16.30 -7.53 11.97
CA GLU A 120 -15.37 -7.16 13.03
C GLU A 120 -13.96 -7.67 12.77
N LYS A 121 -13.79 -8.75 11.98
CA LYS A 121 -12.47 -9.28 11.60
C LYS A 121 -11.71 -8.29 10.72
N TYR A 122 -12.39 -7.66 9.74
CA TYR A 122 -11.79 -6.67 8.85
C TYR A 122 -11.51 -5.36 9.58
N PHE A 123 -12.44 -4.88 10.43
CA PHE A 123 -12.19 -3.68 11.22
C PHE A 123 -11.01 -3.85 12.18
N LYS A 124 -10.88 -5.02 12.82
CA LYS A 124 -9.72 -5.33 13.66
C LYS A 124 -8.41 -5.42 12.86
N GLU A 125 -8.45 -5.94 11.64
CA GLU A 125 -7.27 -5.95 10.76
C GLU A 125 -6.83 -4.52 10.43
N VAL A 126 -7.77 -3.64 10.05
CA VAL A 126 -7.48 -2.23 9.77
C VAL A 126 -6.99 -1.49 11.01
N GLU A 127 -7.65 -1.70 12.15
CA GLU A 127 -7.25 -1.11 13.43
C GLU A 127 -5.85 -1.54 13.83
N GLY A 128 -5.57 -2.84 13.80
CA GLY A 128 -4.26 -3.40 14.10
C GLY A 128 -3.18 -2.78 13.23
N LYS A 129 -3.44 -2.63 11.92
CA LYS A 129 -2.46 -2.06 11.02
C LYS A 129 -2.23 -0.57 11.22
N LEU A 130 -3.28 0.20 11.51
CA LEU A 130 -3.13 1.61 11.86
C LEU A 130 -2.34 1.78 13.17
N LEU A 131 -2.53 0.88 14.14
CA LEU A 131 -1.76 0.88 15.38
C LEU A 131 -0.29 0.55 15.13
N GLU A 132 0.01 -0.45 14.29
CA GLU A 132 1.38 -0.77 13.86
C GLU A 132 2.07 0.43 13.20
N GLU A 133 1.36 1.19 12.34
CA GLU A 133 1.92 2.41 11.75
C GLU A 133 2.30 3.46 12.80
N THR A 134 1.71 3.43 14.01
CA THR A 134 2.08 4.33 15.11
C THR A 134 3.29 3.88 15.92
N ASP A 135 3.90 2.75 15.59
CA ASP A 135 5.14 2.28 16.19
C ASP A 135 6.31 2.47 15.23
N TYR A 136 7.02 3.60 15.37
CA TYR A 136 8.20 3.87 14.54
C TYR A 136 9.41 3.00 14.89
N THR A 137 9.41 2.28 16.02
CA THR A 137 10.45 1.27 16.30
C THR A 137 10.23 0.07 15.39
N LEU A 138 8.98 -0.38 15.26
CA LEU A 138 8.61 -1.43 14.31
C LEU A 138 8.91 -1.01 12.87
N GLU A 139 8.53 0.21 12.47
CA GLU A 139 8.83 0.73 11.12
C GLU A 139 10.34 0.77 10.86
N LEU A 140 11.15 1.19 11.83
CA LEU A 140 12.61 1.21 11.73
C LEU A 140 13.19 -0.18 11.48
N GLU A 141 12.76 -1.19 12.24
CA GLU A 141 13.20 -2.57 12.11
C GLU A 141 12.83 -3.13 10.73
N GLN A 142 11.55 -3.03 10.36
CA GLN A 142 11.04 -3.51 9.07
C GLN A 142 11.70 -2.82 7.88
N SER A 143 11.94 -1.51 7.99
CA SER A 143 12.59 -0.75 6.93
C SER A 143 14.01 -1.22 6.67
N LYS A 144 14.78 -1.50 7.73
CA LYS A 144 16.14 -2.03 7.62
C LYS A 144 16.14 -3.42 7.00
N GLU A 145 15.25 -4.31 7.45
CA GLU A 145 15.13 -5.67 6.93
C GLU A 145 14.79 -5.68 5.44
N ILE A 146 13.79 -4.90 5.00
CA ILE A 146 13.40 -4.82 3.58
C ILE A 146 14.50 -4.20 2.73
N THR A 147 15.16 -3.15 3.24
CA THR A 147 16.29 -2.50 2.55
C THR A 147 17.43 -3.50 2.31
N GLU A 148 17.82 -4.26 3.32
CA GLU A 148 18.86 -5.28 3.21
C GLU A 148 18.45 -6.39 2.24
N ALA A 149 17.24 -6.94 2.44
CA ALA A 149 16.70 -8.04 1.65
C ALA A 149 16.46 -7.69 0.18
N CYS A 150 16.27 -6.43 -0.18
CA CYS A 150 16.03 -5.99 -1.56
C CYS A 150 17.23 -5.27 -2.19
N SER A 151 18.37 -5.18 -1.49
CA SER A 151 19.56 -4.42 -1.92
C SER A 151 20.21 -4.93 -3.21
N MET A 152 19.96 -6.19 -3.60
CA MET A 152 20.46 -6.78 -4.84
C MET A 152 19.69 -6.34 -6.10
N ILE A 153 18.50 -5.75 -5.93
CA ILE A 153 17.68 -5.33 -7.07
C ILE A 153 18.33 -4.09 -7.71
N PRO A 154 18.71 -4.15 -9.01
CA PRO A 154 19.38 -3.04 -9.66
C PRO A 154 18.44 -1.83 -9.77
N ASN A 155 19.04 -0.63 -9.85
CA ASN A 155 18.30 0.63 -10.01
C ASN A 155 17.34 0.97 -8.84
N LEU A 156 17.44 0.27 -7.71
CA LEU A 156 16.67 0.51 -6.49
C LEU A 156 17.57 1.09 -5.40
N LYS A 157 17.10 2.13 -4.71
CA LYS A 157 17.80 2.79 -3.61
C LYS A 157 16.89 2.94 -2.40
N PHE A 158 17.52 2.94 -1.23
CA PHE A 158 16.87 3.08 0.06
C PHE A 158 17.67 4.08 0.93
N PRO A 159 17.02 4.79 1.86
CA PRO A 159 17.73 5.60 2.83
C PRO A 159 18.48 4.72 3.84
N ASN A 160 19.57 5.22 4.40
CA ASN A 160 20.08 4.65 5.65
C ASN A 160 19.22 5.13 6.82
N TYR A 161 18.95 4.24 7.76
CA TYR A 161 18.17 4.53 8.97
C TYR A 161 19.08 4.69 10.19
N TYR A 162 18.72 5.59 11.11
CA TYR A 162 19.55 5.98 12.26
C TYR A 162 18.86 5.65 13.60
N PRO A 163 19.07 4.45 14.17
CA PRO A 163 18.46 4.05 15.43
C PRO A 163 18.79 4.97 16.61
N GLU A 164 19.99 5.55 16.63
CA GLU A 164 20.44 6.45 17.70
C GLU A 164 19.67 7.78 17.76
N PHE A 165 18.96 8.14 16.67
CA PHE A 165 18.12 9.33 16.56
C PHE A 165 16.65 8.95 16.35
N SER A 166 16.28 7.71 16.68
CA SER A 166 14.94 7.19 16.47
C SER A 166 14.38 6.56 17.75
N CYS A 167 13.06 6.53 17.85
CA CYS A 167 12.26 5.91 18.90
C CYS A 167 10.85 5.63 18.36
N ASP A 168 9.93 5.20 19.22
CA ASP A 168 8.54 4.89 18.89
C ASP A 168 7.73 6.08 18.33
N LYS A 169 8.21 7.33 18.50
CA LYS A 169 7.55 8.55 17.97
C LYS A 169 8.37 9.36 16.98
N ILE A 170 9.65 9.05 16.81
CA ILE A 170 10.57 9.79 15.95
C ILE A 170 11.35 8.78 15.11
N LEU A 171 11.30 8.90 13.80
CA LEU A 171 12.08 8.08 12.87
C LEU A 171 13.02 8.98 12.09
N THR A 172 14.32 8.68 12.15
CA THR A 172 15.36 9.44 11.46
C THR A 172 16.03 8.57 10.40
N MET A 173 16.08 9.08 9.17
CA MET A 173 16.69 8.41 8.01
C MET A 173 17.39 9.41 7.09
N ASP A 174 18.13 8.93 6.10
CA ASP A 174 18.73 9.80 5.08
C ASP A 174 17.67 10.64 4.36
N TRP A 175 17.99 11.91 4.11
CA TRP A 175 17.20 12.72 3.19
C TRP A 175 17.49 12.28 1.75
N MET A 176 16.54 11.58 1.13
CA MET A 176 16.66 11.16 -0.25
C MET A 176 16.34 12.32 -1.20
N GLU A 177 17.20 12.52 -2.21
CA GLU A 177 16.98 13.53 -3.25
C GLU A 177 16.35 12.86 -4.48
N GLY A 178 15.28 13.46 -5.01
CA GLY A 178 14.57 12.97 -6.18
C GLY A 178 13.26 13.71 -6.38
N ILE A 179 12.57 13.38 -7.48
CA ILE A 179 11.23 13.86 -7.80
C ILE A 179 10.24 12.78 -7.40
N HIS A 180 9.10 13.15 -6.79
CA HIS A 180 8.06 12.17 -6.44
C HIS A 180 7.56 11.44 -7.68
N LEU A 181 7.24 10.14 -7.56
CA LEU A 181 6.86 9.31 -8.70
C LEU A 181 5.67 9.89 -9.48
N SER A 182 4.68 10.48 -8.80
CA SER A 182 3.53 11.16 -9.44
C SER A 182 3.92 12.40 -10.24
N GLU A 183 4.91 13.16 -9.78
CA GLU A 183 5.44 14.31 -10.51
C GLU A 183 6.32 13.86 -11.67
N TYR A 184 7.06 12.77 -11.49
CA TYR A 184 7.87 12.16 -12.53
C TYR A 184 7.01 11.65 -13.68
N THR A 185 5.92 10.92 -13.42
CA THR A 185 5.02 10.42 -14.47
C THR A 185 4.25 11.53 -15.20
N ALA A 186 4.02 12.68 -14.56
CA ALA A 186 3.39 13.85 -15.18
C ALA A 186 4.32 14.64 -16.12
N GLN A 187 5.64 14.43 -16.02
CA GLN A 187 6.63 15.08 -16.88
C GLN A 187 6.92 14.27 -18.14
N LYS A 188 7.41 14.94 -19.19
CA LYS A 188 7.89 14.26 -20.39
C LYS A 188 9.29 13.69 -20.13
N ASN A 189 9.35 12.44 -19.71
CA ASN A 189 10.59 11.70 -19.48
C ASN A 189 10.96 10.81 -20.67
N ASP A 190 12.19 10.30 -20.64
CA ASP A 190 12.67 9.30 -21.59
C ASP A 190 11.89 7.98 -21.42
N PRO A 191 11.26 7.44 -22.48
CA PRO A 191 10.47 6.21 -22.38
C PRO A 191 11.25 5.00 -21.86
N GLU A 192 12.52 4.87 -22.22
CA GLU A 192 13.34 3.73 -21.75
C GLU A 192 13.66 3.86 -20.26
N GLN A 193 13.90 5.08 -19.78
CA GLN A 193 14.02 5.33 -18.34
C GLN A 193 12.72 5.02 -17.58
N MET A 194 11.56 5.39 -18.12
CA MET A 194 10.27 5.08 -17.50
C MET A 194 10.03 3.58 -17.40
N LYS A 195 10.35 2.82 -18.46
CA LYS A 195 10.31 1.35 -18.46
C LYS A 195 11.26 0.76 -17.43
N LEU A 196 12.49 1.27 -17.32
CA LEU A 196 13.46 0.80 -16.33
C LEU A 196 12.95 1.00 -14.89
N VAL A 197 12.38 2.18 -14.58
CA VAL A 197 11.76 2.45 -13.29
C VAL A 197 10.57 1.51 -13.04
N GLY A 198 9.73 1.29 -14.05
CA GLY A 198 8.61 0.36 -13.97
C GLY A 198 9.03 -1.09 -13.73
N GLN A 199 10.05 -1.57 -14.44
CA GLN A 199 10.62 -2.89 -14.22
C GLN A 199 11.20 -3.03 -12.80
N THR A 200 11.92 -2.00 -12.34
CA THR A 200 12.49 -1.97 -10.98
C THR A 200 11.39 -2.06 -9.92
N LEU A 201 10.31 -1.29 -10.10
CA LEU A 201 9.14 -1.30 -9.22
C LEU A 201 8.46 -2.67 -9.22
N TRP A 202 8.23 -3.26 -10.38
CA TRP A 202 7.66 -4.60 -10.51
C TRP A 202 8.50 -5.65 -9.78
N ASP A 203 9.81 -5.67 -10.03
CA ASP A 203 10.72 -6.62 -9.41
C ASP A 203 10.78 -6.47 -7.89
N PHE A 204 10.78 -5.22 -7.40
CA PHE A 204 10.73 -4.92 -5.98
C PHE A 204 9.51 -5.56 -5.30
N TYR A 205 8.32 -5.42 -5.89
CA TYR A 205 7.09 -6.00 -5.34
C TYR A 205 7.03 -7.53 -5.51
N MET A 206 7.45 -8.06 -6.66
CA MET A 206 7.41 -9.50 -6.90
C MET A 206 8.40 -10.24 -6.02
N TYR A 207 9.59 -9.66 -5.78
CA TYR A 207 10.58 -10.24 -4.87
C TYR A 207 10.03 -10.33 -3.44
N GLN A 208 9.49 -9.23 -2.91
CA GLN A 208 8.83 -9.19 -1.61
C GLN A 208 7.71 -10.22 -1.47
N MET A 209 6.85 -10.32 -2.49
CA MET A 209 5.69 -11.20 -2.49
C MET A 209 6.06 -12.68 -2.60
N HIS A 210 6.92 -13.04 -3.56
CA HIS A 210 7.21 -14.43 -3.88
C HIS A 210 8.36 -15.02 -3.07
N VAL A 211 9.34 -14.19 -2.68
CA VAL A 211 10.57 -14.63 -2.01
C VAL A 211 10.48 -14.38 -0.51
N LEU A 212 10.19 -13.13 -0.11
CA LEU A 212 10.19 -12.76 1.31
C LEU A 212 8.90 -13.14 2.03
N LYS A 213 7.79 -13.36 1.30
CA LYS A 213 6.43 -13.47 1.85
C LYS A 213 6.06 -12.30 2.76
N ARG A 214 6.68 -11.15 2.50
CA ARG A 214 6.55 -9.91 3.27
C ARG A 214 6.56 -8.77 2.28
N VAL A 215 5.44 -8.07 2.18
CA VAL A 215 5.23 -7.06 1.14
C VAL A 215 4.86 -5.72 1.72
N HIS A 216 5.44 -4.66 1.16
CA HIS A 216 4.99 -3.30 1.39
C HIS A 216 3.58 -3.11 0.82
N ALA A 217 2.57 -3.10 1.67
CA ALA A 217 1.16 -3.07 1.28
C ALA A 217 0.58 -1.65 1.12
N ASP A 218 1.41 -0.69 0.74
CA ASP A 218 1.01 0.70 0.45
C ASP A 218 1.74 1.25 -0.78
N PRO A 219 1.40 0.79 -1.99
CA PRO A 219 1.96 1.26 -3.27
C PRO A 219 1.46 2.67 -3.63
N HIS A 220 1.65 3.63 -2.74
CA HIS A 220 1.31 5.03 -2.96
C HIS A 220 2.46 5.75 -3.67
N PRO A 221 2.20 6.60 -4.67
CA PRO A 221 3.28 7.31 -5.40
C PRO A 221 4.12 8.20 -4.50
N GLY A 222 3.56 8.67 -3.37
CA GLY A 222 4.29 9.44 -2.35
C GLY A 222 5.43 8.67 -1.66
N ASN A 223 5.39 7.33 -1.67
CA ASN A 223 6.40 6.47 -1.04
C ASN A 223 7.61 6.21 -1.96
N PHE A 224 7.57 6.76 -3.19
CA PHE A 224 8.59 6.55 -4.21
C PHE A 224 9.09 7.87 -4.79
N LEU A 225 10.39 7.95 -5.00
CA LEU A 225 11.05 9.02 -5.75
C LEU A 225 11.80 8.44 -6.94
N VAL A 226 12.09 9.28 -7.93
CA VAL A 226 13.09 9.00 -8.97
C VAL A 226 14.21 10.02 -8.81
N ASP A 227 15.43 9.54 -8.58
CA ASP A 227 16.58 10.42 -8.39
C ASP A 227 17.17 10.93 -9.72
N ALA A 228 18.16 11.82 -9.63
CA ALA A 228 18.80 12.41 -10.81
C ALA A 228 19.54 11.41 -11.71
N SER A 229 19.83 10.19 -11.20
CA SER A 229 20.42 9.10 -12.00
C SER A 229 19.36 8.21 -12.67
N GLY A 230 18.07 8.45 -12.40
CA GLY A 230 16.98 7.61 -12.88
C GLY A 230 16.67 6.41 -11.98
N ALA A 231 17.31 6.32 -10.81
CA ALA A 231 17.05 5.23 -9.88
C ALA A 231 15.74 5.42 -9.14
N LEU A 232 15.00 4.32 -8.95
CA LEU A 232 13.83 4.29 -8.08
C LEU A 232 14.31 4.32 -6.62
N VAL A 233 13.74 5.23 -5.84
CA VAL A 233 14.02 5.33 -4.40
C VAL A 233 12.74 5.04 -3.62
N ALA A 234 12.79 4.06 -2.73
CA ALA A 234 11.68 3.75 -1.82
C ALA A 234 12.00 4.32 -0.42
N ILE A 235 11.06 5.07 0.16
CA ILE A 235 11.33 5.89 1.37
C ILE A 235 10.39 5.64 2.55
N ASP A 236 9.30 4.90 2.39
CA ASP A 236 8.34 4.59 3.46
C ASP A 236 8.01 3.09 3.45
N PHE A 237 8.11 2.47 4.63
CA PHE A 237 7.78 1.06 4.87
C PHE A 237 6.85 0.89 6.08
N GLY A 238 6.07 1.90 6.44
CA GLY A 238 5.13 1.84 7.57
C GLY A 238 4.09 0.73 7.47
N CYS A 239 3.87 0.19 6.26
CA CYS A 239 2.88 -0.85 6.01
C CYS A 239 3.49 -2.13 5.42
N ILE A 240 4.37 -2.84 6.14
CA ILE A 240 4.78 -4.21 5.73
C ILE A 240 3.73 -5.24 6.18
N LYS A 241 3.32 -6.12 5.27
CA LYS A 241 2.38 -7.21 5.55
C LYS A 241 3.03 -8.57 5.30
N GLU A 242 2.99 -9.41 6.31
CA GLU A 242 3.30 -10.84 6.17
C GLU A 242 2.18 -11.56 5.41
N VAL A 243 2.60 -12.43 4.50
CA VAL A 243 1.74 -13.23 3.62
C VAL A 243 1.92 -14.69 4.01
N PRO A 244 1.03 -15.25 4.85
CA PRO A 244 1.18 -16.62 5.32
C PRO A 244 0.95 -17.61 4.16
N GLU A 245 1.59 -18.78 4.24
CA GLU A 245 1.56 -19.78 3.16
C GLU A 245 0.15 -20.29 2.83
N ASP A 246 -0.71 -20.39 3.85
CA ASP A 246 -2.12 -20.79 3.70
C ASP A 246 -2.96 -19.80 2.87
N PHE A 247 -2.54 -18.54 2.79
CA PHE A 247 -3.08 -17.56 1.86
C PHE A 247 -2.28 -17.52 0.54
N TYR A 248 -0.95 -17.45 0.63
CA TYR A 248 -0.06 -17.27 -0.52
C TYR A 248 -0.27 -18.34 -1.59
N VAL A 249 -0.26 -19.62 -1.19
CA VAL A 249 -0.33 -20.74 -2.13
C VAL A 249 -1.62 -20.71 -2.96
N PRO A 250 -2.83 -20.78 -2.37
CA PRO A 250 -4.05 -20.76 -3.17
C PRO A 250 -4.25 -19.45 -3.93
N TYR A 251 -3.77 -18.31 -3.40
CA TYR A 251 -3.88 -17.01 -4.09
C TYR A 251 -3.08 -16.99 -5.40
N PHE A 252 -1.83 -17.47 -5.40
CA PHE A 252 -1.00 -17.46 -6.61
C PHE A 252 -1.22 -18.67 -7.52
N GLU A 253 -1.77 -19.77 -7.01
CA GLU A 253 -2.33 -20.84 -7.83
C GLU A 253 -3.49 -20.32 -8.69
N LEU A 254 -4.39 -19.52 -8.11
CA LEU A 254 -5.48 -18.86 -8.85
C LEU A 254 -4.99 -17.83 -9.88
N ALA A 255 -3.77 -17.33 -9.76
CA ALA A 255 -3.18 -16.42 -10.74
C ALA A 255 -2.57 -17.14 -11.95
N GLN A 256 -2.48 -18.48 -11.91
CA GLN A 256 -2.00 -19.27 -13.04
C GLN A 256 -3.12 -19.47 -14.07
N LYS A 257 -2.73 -19.59 -15.34
CA LYS A 257 -3.68 -19.77 -16.44
C LYS A 257 -4.46 -21.07 -16.29
N GLU A 258 -3.81 -22.13 -15.83
CA GLU A 258 -4.36 -23.47 -15.65
C GLU A 258 -5.52 -23.48 -14.64
N ALA A 259 -5.47 -22.60 -13.63
CA ALA A 259 -6.54 -22.47 -12.65
C ALA A 259 -7.84 -21.93 -13.25
N MET A 260 -7.77 -21.23 -14.38
CA MET A 260 -8.98 -20.78 -15.10
C MET A 260 -9.60 -21.88 -15.96
N GLU A 261 -8.88 -22.96 -16.24
CA GLU A 261 -9.33 -24.05 -17.11
C GLU A 261 -9.96 -25.21 -16.32
N ASP A 262 -9.55 -25.40 -15.06
CA ASP A 262 -10.07 -26.42 -14.15
C ASP A 262 -11.04 -25.82 -13.12
N ARG A 263 -12.35 -26.04 -13.32
CA ARG A 263 -13.40 -25.49 -12.45
C ARG A 263 -13.38 -26.07 -11.04
N ASP A 264 -13.07 -27.35 -10.88
CA ASP A 264 -13.07 -28.00 -9.56
C ASP A 264 -11.86 -27.50 -8.75
N PHE A 265 -10.70 -27.38 -9.40
CA PHE A 265 -9.53 -26.73 -8.81
C PHE A 265 -9.82 -25.27 -8.43
N PHE A 266 -10.45 -24.50 -9.32
CA PHE A 266 -10.82 -23.11 -9.04
C PHE A 266 -11.71 -23.00 -7.81
N ILE A 267 -12.75 -23.82 -7.72
CA ILE A 267 -13.68 -23.87 -6.58
C ILE A 267 -12.95 -24.22 -5.28
N ASP A 268 -12.04 -25.20 -5.32
CA ASP A 268 -11.21 -25.57 -4.16
C ASP A 268 -10.42 -24.36 -3.63
N LYS A 269 -9.73 -23.62 -4.52
CA LYS A 269 -8.89 -22.48 -4.10
C LYS A 269 -9.69 -21.29 -3.62
N ILE A 270 -10.80 -20.92 -4.28
CA ILE A 270 -11.64 -19.83 -3.79
C ILE A 270 -12.33 -20.21 -2.46
N THR A 271 -12.60 -21.49 -2.22
CA THR A 271 -13.08 -21.98 -0.91
C THR A 271 -11.99 -21.89 0.16
N ALA A 272 -10.76 -22.34 -0.15
CA ALA A 272 -9.61 -22.23 0.75
C ALA A 272 -9.31 -20.77 1.14
N LEU A 273 -9.57 -19.83 0.23
CA LEU A 273 -9.42 -18.40 0.46
C LEU A 273 -10.63 -17.76 1.16
N GLU A 274 -11.59 -18.53 1.66
CA GLU A 274 -12.83 -18.07 2.30
C GLU A 274 -13.71 -17.18 1.39
N ILE A 275 -13.52 -17.23 0.08
CA ILE A 275 -14.41 -16.55 -0.86
C ILE A 275 -15.73 -17.29 -0.82
N LEU A 276 -15.80 -18.57 -1.22
CA LEU A 276 -16.99 -19.39 -1.00
C LEU A 276 -17.12 -19.75 0.48
N LYS A 277 -18.35 -19.69 0.99
CA LYS A 277 -18.68 -20.04 2.37
C LYS A 277 -19.61 -21.24 2.46
N PRO A 278 -19.55 -22.02 3.56
CA PRO A 278 -20.44 -23.17 3.74
C PRO A 278 -21.93 -22.84 3.85
N ASP A 279 -22.27 -21.59 4.19
CA ASP A 279 -23.65 -21.10 4.32
C ASP A 279 -24.19 -20.41 3.07
N ASP A 280 -23.41 -20.34 1.98
CA ASP A 280 -23.89 -19.83 0.70
C ASP A 280 -24.93 -20.78 0.10
N SER A 281 -25.98 -20.22 -0.51
CA SER A 281 -26.94 -21.02 -1.29
C SER A 281 -26.28 -21.59 -2.55
N GLU A 282 -26.89 -22.60 -3.19
CA GLU A 282 -26.39 -23.12 -4.48
C GLU A 282 -26.34 -22.02 -5.56
N GLU A 283 -27.35 -21.14 -5.57
CA GLU A 283 -27.43 -20.00 -6.48
C GLU A 283 -26.32 -18.98 -6.22
N ASP A 284 -26.10 -18.61 -4.95
CA ASP A 284 -25.03 -17.67 -4.57
C ASP A 284 -23.65 -18.27 -4.87
N SER A 285 -23.44 -19.55 -4.56
CA SER A 285 -22.17 -20.24 -4.81
C SER A 285 -21.82 -20.27 -6.30
N ALA A 286 -22.79 -20.59 -7.16
CA ALA A 286 -22.61 -20.57 -8.61
C ALA A 286 -22.29 -19.17 -9.11
N TYR A 287 -23.08 -18.17 -8.69
CA TYR A 287 -22.90 -16.77 -9.08
C TYR A 287 -21.52 -16.23 -8.65
N ILE A 288 -21.11 -16.45 -7.40
CA ILE A 288 -19.81 -16.02 -6.88
C ILE A 288 -18.68 -16.69 -7.64
N THR A 289 -18.79 -17.98 -7.94
CA THR A 289 -17.77 -18.72 -8.68
C THR A 289 -17.56 -18.09 -10.05
N ASP A 290 -18.64 -17.87 -10.79
CA ASP A 290 -18.56 -17.28 -12.13
C ASP A 290 -18.07 -15.82 -12.07
N LEU A 291 -18.49 -15.05 -11.06
CA LEU A 291 -18.02 -13.69 -10.81
C LEU A 291 -16.50 -13.64 -10.55
N PHE A 292 -15.99 -14.49 -9.66
CA PHE A 292 -14.56 -14.50 -9.35
C PHE A 292 -13.72 -15.04 -10.50
N HIS A 293 -14.27 -15.97 -11.30
CA HIS A 293 -13.61 -16.46 -12.50
C HIS A 293 -13.42 -15.35 -13.53
N GLU A 294 -14.46 -14.56 -13.79
CA GLU A 294 -14.37 -13.37 -14.64
C GLU A 294 -13.36 -12.35 -14.09
N LEU A 295 -13.44 -12.06 -12.78
CA LEU A 295 -12.57 -11.08 -12.13
C LEU A 295 -11.10 -11.45 -12.21
N LEU A 296 -10.77 -12.70 -11.87
CA LEU A 296 -9.40 -13.18 -11.92
C LEU A 296 -8.91 -13.29 -13.36
N GLY A 297 -9.75 -13.73 -14.31
CA GLY A 297 -9.40 -13.79 -15.73
C GLY A 297 -8.92 -12.44 -16.30
N VAL A 298 -9.41 -11.32 -15.78
CA VAL A 298 -8.91 -9.98 -16.12
C VAL A 298 -7.68 -9.61 -15.28
N LEU A 299 -7.77 -9.67 -13.94
CA LEU A 299 -6.74 -9.12 -13.06
C LEU A 299 -5.43 -9.90 -13.05
N THR A 300 -5.48 -11.20 -13.35
CA THR A 300 -4.30 -12.07 -13.39
C THR A 300 -3.64 -12.11 -14.77
N PHE A 301 -4.24 -11.47 -15.77
CA PHE A 301 -3.72 -11.44 -17.14
C PHE A 301 -2.25 -11.00 -17.25
N PRO A 302 -1.74 -10.02 -16.46
CA PRO A 302 -0.31 -9.70 -16.44
C PRO A 302 0.59 -10.90 -16.11
N PHE A 303 0.13 -11.86 -15.30
CA PHE A 303 0.91 -13.04 -14.91
C PHE A 303 0.94 -14.15 -15.97
N HIS A 304 0.00 -14.14 -16.92
CA HIS A 304 -0.13 -15.21 -17.92
C HIS A 304 0.89 -15.10 -19.07
N ASN A 305 1.66 -14.02 -19.12
CA ASN A 305 2.59 -13.71 -20.20
C ASN A 305 4.03 -13.59 -19.68
N LYS A 306 5.01 -13.71 -20.60
CA LYS A 306 6.42 -13.46 -20.26
C LYS A 306 6.70 -11.98 -20.00
N THR A 307 6.03 -11.13 -20.76
CA THR A 307 6.07 -9.67 -20.66
C THR A 307 4.66 -9.11 -20.61
N PHE A 308 4.51 -7.90 -20.07
CA PHE A 308 3.23 -7.21 -20.03
C PHE A 308 3.41 -5.70 -20.13
N ASP A 309 2.64 -5.07 -21.00
CA ASP A 309 2.60 -3.62 -21.20
C ASP A 309 1.45 -3.01 -20.41
N PHE A 310 1.75 -2.33 -19.31
CA PHE A 310 0.76 -1.65 -18.47
C PHE A 310 0.18 -0.40 -19.13
N SER A 311 0.66 0.03 -20.30
CA SER A 311 0.03 1.07 -21.12
C SER A 311 -1.05 0.53 -22.08
N ASP A 312 -1.25 -0.80 -22.13
CA ASP A 312 -2.27 -1.42 -22.99
C ASP A 312 -3.70 -0.96 -22.62
N GLU A 313 -4.26 -0.10 -23.47
CA GLU A 313 -5.63 0.43 -23.32
C GLU A 313 -6.69 -0.68 -23.32
N SER A 314 -6.45 -1.81 -23.98
CA SER A 314 -7.42 -2.91 -24.04
C SER A 314 -7.56 -3.60 -22.69
N PHE A 315 -6.47 -3.73 -21.93
CA PHE A 315 -6.48 -4.25 -20.57
C PHE A 315 -7.26 -3.31 -19.64
N TRP A 316 -6.92 -2.02 -19.64
CA TRP A 316 -7.58 -1.04 -18.79
C TRP A 316 -9.06 -0.85 -19.15
N SER A 317 -9.41 -0.95 -20.43
CA SER A 317 -10.82 -0.96 -20.85
C SER A 317 -11.59 -2.14 -20.27
N LYS A 318 -11.01 -3.34 -20.26
CA LYS A 318 -11.63 -4.52 -19.61
C LYS A 318 -11.79 -4.33 -18.11
N VAL A 319 -10.77 -3.81 -17.43
CA VAL A 319 -10.83 -3.50 -15.99
C VAL A 319 -11.93 -2.48 -15.70
N ALA A 320 -12.04 -1.42 -16.51
CA ALA A 320 -13.06 -0.38 -16.35
C ALA A 320 -14.48 -0.91 -16.61
N GLN A 321 -14.69 -1.67 -17.70
CA GLN A 321 -15.99 -2.28 -18.01
C GLN A 321 -16.44 -3.24 -16.91
N MET A 322 -15.51 -4.07 -16.41
CA MET A 322 -15.77 -4.95 -15.27
C MET A 322 -16.15 -4.13 -14.04
N SER A 323 -15.36 -3.12 -13.67
CA SER A 323 -15.65 -2.24 -12.53
C SER A 323 -17.04 -1.59 -12.63
N GLU A 324 -17.40 -1.07 -13.80
CA GLU A 324 -18.69 -0.43 -14.03
C GLU A 324 -19.83 -1.45 -13.85
N ARG A 325 -19.72 -2.63 -14.47
CA ARG A 325 -20.69 -3.72 -14.33
C ARG A 325 -20.88 -4.11 -12.87
N LEU A 326 -19.78 -4.36 -12.15
CA LEU A 326 -19.81 -4.73 -10.73
C LEU A 326 -20.45 -3.65 -9.85
N SER A 327 -20.19 -2.37 -10.15
CA SER A 327 -20.78 -1.26 -9.39
C SER A 327 -22.32 -1.20 -9.52
N GLN A 328 -22.86 -1.67 -10.65
CA GLN A 328 -24.28 -1.65 -10.98
C GLN A 328 -25.00 -2.97 -10.65
N ASP A 329 -24.25 -4.04 -10.35
CA ASP A 329 -24.79 -5.37 -10.11
C ASP A 329 -25.55 -5.44 -8.77
N GLU A 330 -26.87 -5.62 -8.86
CA GLU A 330 -27.73 -5.71 -7.69
C GLU A 330 -27.52 -6.99 -6.87
N GLN A 331 -27.05 -8.07 -7.49
CA GLN A 331 -26.80 -9.34 -6.81
C GLN A 331 -25.59 -9.19 -5.88
N ILE A 332 -24.52 -8.55 -6.35
CA ILE A 332 -23.34 -8.21 -5.51
C ILE A 332 -23.75 -7.40 -4.29
N ARG A 333 -24.62 -6.40 -4.46
CA ARG A 333 -25.09 -5.55 -3.35
C ARG A 333 -25.92 -6.33 -2.31
N LYS A 334 -26.54 -7.44 -2.70
CA LYS A 334 -27.32 -8.30 -1.80
C LYS A 334 -26.45 -9.30 -1.05
N LEU A 335 -25.36 -9.76 -1.68
CA LEU A 335 -24.37 -10.64 -1.08
C LEU A 335 -23.78 -10.05 0.21
N ASN A 336 -23.39 -10.94 1.12
CA ASN A 336 -22.65 -10.55 2.30
C ASN A 336 -21.24 -10.14 1.90
N GLY A 337 -20.83 -8.90 2.15
CA GLY A 337 -19.49 -8.42 1.81
C GLY A 337 -18.36 -9.08 2.62
N ASN A 338 -18.67 -9.82 3.69
CA ASN A 338 -17.69 -10.46 4.57
C ASN A 338 -17.07 -11.74 3.97
N ARG A 339 -16.55 -11.68 2.75
CA ARG A 339 -16.03 -12.85 2.02
C ARG A 339 -14.56 -12.63 1.68
N GLY A 340 -13.81 -13.72 1.65
CA GLY A 340 -12.36 -13.72 1.49
C GLY A 340 -11.60 -13.63 2.81
N SER A 341 -10.41 -14.23 2.82
CA SER A 341 -9.39 -14.11 3.84
C SER A 341 -9.11 -12.64 4.21
N ARG A 342 -8.77 -12.39 5.48
CA ARG A 342 -8.38 -11.06 5.98
C ARG A 342 -7.21 -10.44 5.20
N HIS A 343 -6.37 -11.28 4.58
CA HIS A 343 -5.19 -10.86 3.84
C HIS A 343 -5.54 -10.19 2.49
N PHE A 344 -6.71 -10.49 1.90
CA PHE A 344 -7.10 -9.90 0.60
C PHE A 344 -7.12 -8.38 0.60
N LEU A 345 -7.56 -7.76 1.69
CA LEU A 345 -7.67 -6.29 1.78
C LEU A 345 -6.35 -5.60 1.43
N TYR A 346 -5.25 -6.12 1.96
CA TYR A 346 -3.92 -5.55 1.73
C TYR A 346 -3.32 -6.04 0.42
N ILE A 347 -3.44 -7.33 0.10
CA ILE A 347 -2.78 -7.91 -1.07
C ILE A 347 -3.42 -7.43 -2.38
N ASN A 348 -4.75 -7.43 -2.49
CA ASN A 348 -5.42 -6.89 -3.67
C ASN A 348 -5.16 -5.39 -3.83
N ARG A 349 -5.23 -4.62 -2.73
CA ARG A 349 -4.88 -3.18 -2.75
C ARG A 349 -3.45 -2.95 -3.22
N THR A 350 -2.53 -3.82 -2.83
CA THR A 350 -1.13 -3.77 -3.28
C THR A 350 -1.02 -3.95 -4.78
N PHE A 351 -1.65 -4.99 -5.35
CA PHE A 351 -1.62 -5.21 -6.79
C PHE A 351 -2.34 -4.12 -7.58
N PHE A 352 -3.52 -3.68 -7.14
CA PHE A 352 -4.23 -2.59 -7.80
C PHE A 352 -3.43 -1.28 -7.80
N GLY A 353 -2.86 -0.90 -6.66
CA GLY A 353 -2.02 0.30 -6.60
C GLY A 353 -0.76 0.16 -7.45
N LEU A 354 -0.10 -0.99 -7.41
CA LEU A 354 1.06 -1.30 -8.25
C LEU A 354 0.72 -1.19 -9.75
N TYR A 355 -0.40 -1.77 -10.20
CA TYR A 355 -0.81 -1.70 -11.61
C TYR A 355 -1.05 -0.27 -12.06
N ASN A 356 -1.67 0.57 -11.21
CA ASN A 356 -1.87 1.99 -11.52
C ASN A 356 -0.52 2.73 -11.64
N LEU A 357 0.42 2.50 -10.71
CA LEU A 357 1.76 3.08 -10.81
C LEU A 357 2.49 2.67 -12.09
N LEU A 358 2.37 1.40 -12.48
CA LEU A 358 2.97 0.87 -13.71
C LEU A 358 2.30 1.42 -14.97
N HIS A 359 0.99 1.67 -14.93
CA HIS A 359 0.27 2.35 -16.01
C HIS A 359 0.72 3.81 -16.17
N ASP A 360 0.84 4.55 -15.07
CA ASP A 360 1.34 5.92 -15.09
C ASP A 360 2.79 6.00 -15.62
N LEU A 361 3.60 4.98 -15.32
CA LEU A 361 4.95 4.79 -15.87
C LEU A 361 4.98 4.28 -17.31
N LYS A 362 3.84 3.88 -17.89
CA LYS A 362 3.74 3.22 -19.20
C LYS A 362 4.74 2.05 -19.31
N ALA A 363 4.81 1.27 -18.24
CA ALA A 363 5.84 0.25 -18.07
C ALA A 363 5.53 -0.97 -18.94
N ASP A 364 6.50 -1.37 -19.75
CA ASP A 364 6.59 -2.70 -20.36
C ASP A 364 7.56 -3.54 -19.54
N ILE A 365 7.04 -4.58 -18.88
CA ILE A 365 7.78 -5.36 -17.90
C ILE A 365 8.04 -6.79 -18.37
N VAL A 366 9.07 -7.41 -17.82
CA VAL A 366 9.31 -8.85 -17.84
C VAL A 366 8.82 -9.41 -16.50
N VAL A 367 7.73 -10.18 -16.57
CA VAL A 367 6.92 -10.61 -15.41
C VAL A 367 7.72 -11.41 -14.38
N ASN A 368 8.58 -12.32 -14.86
CA ASN A 368 9.36 -13.21 -14.00
C ASN A 368 10.82 -12.75 -13.80
N ASN A 369 11.15 -11.47 -14.07
CA ASN A 369 12.52 -10.97 -13.98
C ASN A 369 13.08 -11.02 -12.55
N TYR A 370 12.24 -10.80 -11.55
CA TYR A 370 12.58 -10.90 -10.13
C TYR A 370 13.24 -12.23 -9.72
N LYS A 371 12.99 -13.32 -10.46
CA LYS A 371 13.59 -14.65 -10.18
C LYS A 371 15.11 -14.67 -10.33
N LYS A 372 15.70 -13.67 -10.99
CA LYS A 372 17.16 -13.50 -11.09
C LYS A 372 17.82 -13.11 -9.77
N PHE A 373 17.04 -12.69 -8.78
CA PHE A 373 17.52 -12.21 -7.48
C PHE A 373 17.35 -13.24 -6.35
N VAL A 374 16.87 -14.45 -6.67
CA VAL A 374 16.60 -15.55 -5.73
C VAL A 374 17.83 -16.42 -5.53
#